data_AF-A0A7C7UDH1-F1
#
_entry.id   AF-A0A7C7UDH1-F1
#
_cell.length_a   1.000
_cell.length_b   1.000
_cell.length_c   1.000
_cell.angle_alpha   90.00
_cell.angle_beta   90.00
_cell.angle_gamma   90.00
#
_symmetry.space_group_name_H-M   'P 1'
#
loop_
_entity.id
_entity.type
_entity.pdbx_description
1 polymer ?
#
loop_
_entity_poly.entity_id
_entity_poly.type
_entity_poly.pdbx_seq_one_letter_code
_entity_poly.pdbx_strand_id
1 'polypeptide(L)'
;MNSTEERWANPLVGKAVPSEKIDAALDALEDIWTREVLARPEGPTYENIKDYLPPAGAVRASFKYYPLVLSRPGDPVKFLYISNGAEVHVSPNPWRLEGMGWQSWYRPDLKMSVFVGADKEAFGNDLEKMKGPAYLDGYLPVIQTVYRHEGVQYSQEVFVAPVREHPEIRACYVKITAGATETGNAEVALKFSSDTALKIRDFGNRDLVSLFGVQTACQFSTPASFNERRKTLTYRWNLTKGPRSAYLMLPAVP
;
A
#
# COMPACT_ATOMS: atom_id res chain seq x y z
N MET A 1 16.56 -3.90 27.84
CA MET A 1 16.19 -4.54 26.57
C MET A 1 14.68 -4.69 26.57
N ASN A 2 13.95 -3.66 26.15
CA ASN A 2 12.50 -3.72 26.02
C ASN A 2 12.17 -4.07 24.56
N SER A 3 11.39 -5.13 24.41
CA SER A 3 10.96 -5.77 23.18
C SER A 3 10.37 -4.78 22.19
N THR A 4 11.01 -4.65 21.03
CA THR A 4 10.55 -3.92 19.84
C THR A 4 9.25 -4.50 19.23
N GLU A 5 8.72 -5.59 19.79
CA GLU A 5 7.55 -6.32 19.27
C GLU A 5 6.19 -5.65 19.59
N GLU A 6 6.12 -4.77 20.59
CA GLU A 6 4.86 -4.14 21.04
C GLU A 6 4.50 -2.82 20.34
N ARG A 7 5.37 -2.29 19.47
CA ARG A 7 5.27 -0.89 19.00
C ARG A 7 4.33 -0.61 17.83
N TRP A 8 3.57 -1.59 17.36
CA TRP A 8 2.77 -1.45 16.14
C TRP A 8 1.31 -1.83 16.38
N ALA A 9 0.56 -0.96 17.06
CA ALA A 9 -0.90 -0.99 16.92
C ALA A 9 -1.24 -0.73 15.43
N ASN A 10 -2.13 -1.53 14.84
CA ASN A 10 -2.55 -1.34 13.46
C ASN A 10 -3.49 -0.12 13.39
N PRO A 11 -3.09 1.02 12.77
CA PRO A 11 -3.92 2.23 12.74
C PRO A 11 -5.17 2.09 11.87
N LEU A 12 -5.28 0.99 11.12
CA LEU A 12 -6.44 0.64 10.31
C LEU A 12 -7.49 -0.13 11.13
N VAL A 13 -7.10 -0.73 12.25
CA VAL A 13 -8.02 -1.40 13.17
C VAL A 13 -8.44 -0.41 14.24
N GLY A 14 -9.73 -0.13 14.31
CA GLY A 14 -10.32 0.73 15.34
C GLY A 14 -11.75 0.30 15.64
N LYS A 15 -12.25 0.65 16.82
CA LYS A 15 -13.64 0.40 17.18
C LYS A 15 -14.51 1.43 16.47
N ALA A 16 -15.50 0.97 15.72
CA ALA A 16 -16.55 1.87 15.25
C ALA A 16 -17.22 2.50 16.48
N VAL A 17 -17.29 3.83 16.51
CA VAL A 17 -18.04 4.54 17.55
C VAL A 17 -19.52 4.17 17.35
N PRO A 18 -20.24 3.70 18.40
CA PRO A 18 -21.67 3.45 18.30
C PRO A 18 -22.39 4.70 17.80
N SER A 19 -23.34 4.55 16.88
CA SER A 19 -24.08 5.68 16.30
C SER A 19 -24.76 6.53 17.38
N GLU A 20 -25.26 5.91 18.45
CA GLU A 20 -25.87 6.60 19.58
C GLU A 20 -24.95 7.64 20.26
N LYS A 21 -23.63 7.39 20.31
CA LYS A 21 -22.67 8.36 20.85
C LYS A 21 -22.42 9.52 19.89
N ILE A 22 -22.50 9.26 18.58
CA ILE A 22 -22.39 10.29 17.55
C ILE A 22 -23.64 11.16 17.58
N ASP A 23 -24.82 10.55 17.62
CA ASP A 23 -26.11 11.24 17.66
C ASP A 23 -26.20 12.11 18.93
N ALA A 24 -25.84 11.58 20.10
CA ALA A 24 -25.79 12.36 21.34
C ALA A 24 -24.84 13.56 21.26
N ALA A 25 -23.71 13.45 20.55
CA ALA A 25 -22.79 14.55 20.35
C ALA A 25 -23.33 15.61 19.38
N LEU A 26 -24.04 15.18 18.33
CA LEU A 26 -24.70 16.08 17.37
C LEU A 26 -25.88 16.83 18.01
N ASP A 27 -26.59 16.18 18.94
CA ASP A 27 -27.77 16.75 19.62
C ASP A 27 -27.42 17.70 20.78
N ALA A 28 -26.21 17.62 21.33
CA ALA A 28 -25.82 18.32 22.57
C ALA A 28 -25.77 19.85 22.48
N LEU A 29 -25.89 20.46 21.28
CA LEU A 29 -25.70 21.90 21.01
C LEU A 29 -24.36 22.51 21.50
N GLU A 30 -23.48 21.69 22.07
CA GLU A 30 -22.17 22.01 22.60
C GLU A 30 -21.19 20.88 22.24
N ASP A 31 -19.91 21.21 22.05
CA ASP A 31 -18.88 20.23 21.70
C ASP A 31 -18.44 19.44 22.95
N ILE A 32 -19.21 18.41 23.29
CA ILE A 32 -18.98 17.54 24.45
C ILE A 32 -17.66 16.76 24.35
N TRP A 33 -17.24 16.35 23.14
CA TRP A 33 -16.03 15.56 22.94
C TRP A 33 -14.78 16.40 23.15
N THR A 34 -14.73 17.61 22.60
CA THR A 34 -13.61 18.52 22.83
C THR A 34 -13.49 18.88 24.31
N ARG A 35 -14.62 19.12 25.00
CA ARG A 35 -14.60 19.42 26.45
C ARG A 35 -14.05 18.24 27.26
N GLU A 36 -14.49 17.02 26.99
CA GLU A 36 -13.99 15.81 27.66
C GLU A 36 -12.49 15.60 27.42
N VAL A 37 -12.04 15.76 26.17
CA VAL A 37 -10.65 15.55 25.78
C VAL A 37 -9.74 16.63 26.37
N LEU A 38 -10.16 17.89 26.35
CA LEU A 38 -9.40 19.01 26.95
C LEU A 38 -9.35 18.95 28.48
N ALA A 39 -10.32 18.31 29.12
CA ALA A 39 -10.32 18.10 30.57
C ALA A 39 -9.32 17.02 31.02
N ARG A 40 -8.80 16.18 30.12
CA ARG A 40 -7.79 15.17 30.45
C ARG A 40 -6.42 15.83 30.71
N PRO A 41 -5.66 15.40 31.73
CA PRO A 41 -4.36 16.01 32.08
C PRO A 41 -3.35 16.06 30.92
N GLU A 42 -3.33 15.02 30.11
CA GLU A 42 -2.46 14.88 28.94
C GLU A 42 -3.05 15.53 27.66
N GLY A 43 -4.29 16.01 27.72
CA GLY A 43 -4.95 16.79 26.66
C GLY A 43 -5.29 15.98 25.39
N PRO A 44 -5.38 16.64 24.22
CA PRO A 44 -5.83 16.05 22.97
C PRO A 44 -4.72 15.23 22.27
N THR A 45 -4.31 14.14 22.88
CA THR A 45 -3.41 13.15 22.27
C THR A 45 -4.17 12.18 21.37
N TYR A 46 -3.47 11.51 20.43
CA TYR A 46 -4.06 10.46 19.60
C TYR A 46 -4.73 9.37 20.46
N GLU A 47 -4.05 8.92 21.52
CA GLU A 47 -4.56 7.91 22.45
C GLU A 47 -5.87 8.33 23.11
N ASN A 48 -6.06 9.62 23.35
CA ASN A 48 -7.28 10.16 23.96
C ASN A 48 -8.44 10.35 22.99
N ILE A 49 -8.17 10.53 21.70
CA ILE A 49 -9.21 10.82 20.70
C ILE A 49 -9.56 9.62 19.81
N LYS A 50 -8.71 8.59 19.73
CA LYS A 50 -8.87 7.48 18.78
C LYS A 50 -10.20 6.73 18.88
N ASP A 51 -10.82 6.72 20.06
CA ASP A 51 -12.11 6.06 20.30
C ASP A 51 -13.32 6.96 19.97
N TYR A 52 -13.09 8.22 19.56
CA TYR A 52 -14.12 9.14 19.07
C TYR A 52 -14.15 9.21 17.53
N LEU A 53 -13.14 8.67 16.86
CA LEU A 53 -12.94 8.77 15.43
C LEU A 53 -13.07 7.39 14.77
N PRO A 54 -13.50 7.32 13.50
CA PRO A 54 -13.21 6.16 12.67
C PRO A 54 -11.71 5.83 12.72
N PRO A 55 -11.30 4.58 12.45
CA PRO A 55 -9.88 4.24 12.35
C PRO A 55 -9.15 5.27 11.49
N ALA A 56 -7.96 5.71 11.92
CA ALA A 56 -7.26 6.84 11.30
C ALA A 56 -7.02 6.65 9.80
N GLY A 57 -7.00 5.40 9.34
CA GLY A 57 -6.87 5.07 7.94
C GLY A 57 -8.15 4.85 7.13
N ALA A 58 -9.33 5.02 7.72
CA ALA A 58 -10.60 4.87 7.01
C ALA A 58 -10.86 6.10 6.13
N VAL A 59 -11.22 5.88 4.87
CA VAL A 59 -11.62 6.97 3.96
C VAL A 59 -12.86 6.61 3.16
N ARG A 60 -13.64 7.62 2.78
CA ARG A 60 -14.82 7.49 1.91
C ARG A 60 -14.43 7.45 0.42
N ALA A 61 -13.38 6.71 0.08
CA ALA A 61 -12.96 6.45 -1.29
C ALA A 61 -13.23 4.98 -1.66
N SER A 62 -13.27 4.66 -2.95
CA SER A 62 -13.51 3.31 -3.47
C SER A 62 -12.46 2.28 -3.01
N PHE A 63 -11.24 2.71 -2.76
CA PHE A 63 -10.18 1.88 -2.18
C PHE A 63 -10.28 1.74 -0.64
N LYS A 64 -11.23 2.43 0.01
CA LYS A 64 -11.62 2.37 1.44
C LYS A 64 -10.54 2.69 2.50
N TYR A 65 -9.27 2.67 2.09
CA TYR A 65 -8.09 2.83 2.95
C TYR A 65 -7.26 4.03 2.51
N TYR A 66 -6.87 4.92 3.41
CA TYR A 66 -6.13 6.13 3.03
C TYR A 66 -4.86 5.83 2.21
N PRO A 67 -4.54 6.64 1.19
CA PRO A 67 -3.30 6.50 0.46
C PRO A 67 -2.15 7.18 1.21
N LEU A 68 -1.02 6.50 1.32
CA LEU A 68 0.25 7.07 1.70
C LEU A 68 0.95 7.60 0.45
N VAL A 69 1.10 8.92 0.37
CA VAL A 69 1.77 9.59 -0.76
C VAL A 69 3.29 9.45 -0.59
N LEU A 70 3.94 8.78 -1.56
CA LEU A 70 5.38 8.53 -1.55
C LEU A 70 6.18 9.53 -2.40
N SER A 71 5.50 10.31 -3.26
CA SER A 71 6.13 11.37 -4.05
C SER A 71 6.35 12.65 -3.26
N ARG A 72 7.28 13.49 -3.71
CA ARG A 72 7.49 14.81 -3.10
C ARG A 72 6.29 15.74 -3.38
N PRO A 73 6.07 16.75 -2.53
CA PRO A 73 5.16 17.85 -2.87
C PRO A 73 5.49 18.43 -4.25
N GLY A 74 4.47 18.71 -5.06
CA GLY A 74 4.65 19.28 -6.40
C GLY A 74 5.19 18.34 -7.50
N ASP A 75 5.70 17.13 -7.19
CA ASP A 75 6.15 16.19 -8.23
C ASP A 75 5.01 15.91 -9.25
N PRO A 76 5.32 15.87 -10.56
CA PRO A 76 4.32 15.71 -11.63
C PRO A 76 3.72 14.31 -11.71
N VAL A 77 4.34 13.33 -11.06
CA VAL A 77 3.80 11.98 -10.87
C VAL A 77 3.67 11.70 -9.38
N LYS A 78 2.53 11.14 -9.00
CA LYS A 78 2.21 10.66 -7.66
C LYS A 78 2.27 9.15 -7.60
N PHE A 79 3.14 8.65 -6.74
CA PHE A 79 3.14 7.29 -6.26
C PHE A 79 2.33 7.24 -4.97
N LEU A 80 1.29 6.41 -4.95
CA LEU A 80 0.42 6.23 -3.80
C LEU A 80 0.47 4.77 -3.38
N TYR A 81 0.74 4.52 -2.10
CA TYR A 81 0.63 3.21 -1.49
C TYR A 81 -0.68 3.17 -0.69
N ILE A 82 -1.59 2.27 -1.04
CA ILE A 82 -2.83 2.12 -0.28
C ILE A 82 -2.48 1.46 1.06
N SER A 83 -2.88 2.10 2.17
CA SER A 83 -2.36 1.80 3.50
C SER A 83 -2.50 0.35 3.96
N ASN A 84 -3.49 -0.40 3.50
CA ASN A 84 -3.63 -1.83 3.80
C ASN A 84 -2.64 -2.74 3.01
N GLY A 85 -1.85 -2.18 2.08
CA GLY A 85 -0.88 -2.90 1.25
C GLY A 85 -1.46 -3.63 0.05
N ALA A 86 -2.76 -3.49 -0.21
CA ALA A 86 -3.41 -4.14 -1.34
C ALA A 86 -2.94 -3.56 -2.68
N GLU A 87 -2.57 -2.28 -2.73
CA GLU A 87 -2.37 -1.60 -4.01
C GLU A 87 -1.26 -0.54 -3.97
N VAL A 88 -0.55 -0.42 -5.10
CA VAL A 88 0.35 0.69 -5.43
C VAL A 88 -0.16 1.36 -6.69
N HIS A 89 -0.32 2.67 -6.65
CA HIS A 89 -0.79 3.47 -7.77
C HIS A 89 0.31 4.40 -8.26
N VAL A 90 0.37 4.57 -9.57
CA VAL A 90 1.16 5.59 -10.27
C VAL A 90 0.18 6.43 -11.07
N SER A 91 0.12 7.71 -10.76
CA SER A 91 -0.82 8.65 -11.38
C SER A 91 -0.13 9.97 -11.71
N PRO A 92 -0.44 10.62 -12.83
CA PRO A 92 -0.06 12.01 -13.04
C PRO A 92 -0.68 12.85 -11.93
N ASN A 93 0.04 13.88 -11.52
CA ASN A 93 -0.38 14.75 -10.44
C ASN A 93 -1.69 15.45 -10.87
N PRO A 94 -2.83 15.19 -10.19
CA PRO A 94 -4.15 15.67 -10.62
C PRO A 94 -4.24 17.19 -10.63
N TRP A 95 -3.35 17.89 -9.91
CA TRP A 95 -3.28 19.36 -9.89
C TRP A 95 -2.76 19.99 -11.19
N ARG A 96 -2.20 19.20 -12.12
CA ARG A 96 -1.64 19.71 -13.39
C ARG A 96 -2.50 19.47 -14.63
N LEU A 97 -3.62 18.76 -14.50
CA LEU A 97 -4.56 18.59 -15.60
C LEU A 97 -5.71 19.60 -15.41
N GLU A 98 -5.68 20.69 -16.18
CA GLU A 98 -6.77 21.66 -16.23
C GLU A 98 -8.12 20.95 -16.45
N GLY A 99 -9.09 21.23 -15.57
CA GLY A 99 -10.45 20.66 -15.67
C GLY A 99 -10.67 19.34 -14.93
N MET A 100 -9.68 18.76 -14.24
CA MET A 100 -9.88 17.55 -13.44
C MET A 100 -10.38 17.87 -12.02
N GLY A 101 -11.65 17.55 -11.74
CA GLY A 101 -12.23 17.67 -10.40
C GLY A 101 -11.70 16.62 -9.40
N TRP A 102 -12.02 16.79 -8.11
CA TRP A 102 -11.61 15.93 -6.98
C TRP A 102 -11.77 14.41 -7.18
N GLN A 103 -12.60 13.98 -8.13
CA GLN A 103 -12.82 12.58 -8.50
C GLN A 103 -11.60 11.92 -9.20
N SER A 104 -10.63 12.71 -9.67
CA SER A 104 -9.44 12.26 -10.41
C SER A 104 -8.36 11.64 -9.52
N TRP A 105 -8.37 11.90 -8.21
CA TRP A 105 -7.47 11.25 -7.24
C TRP A 105 -7.59 9.71 -7.25
N TYR A 106 -8.68 9.18 -7.84
CA TYR A 106 -8.97 7.76 -7.93
C TYR A 106 -8.60 7.10 -9.28
N ARG A 107 -8.12 7.84 -10.28
CA ARG A 107 -7.78 7.26 -11.60
C ARG A 107 -6.27 7.21 -11.81
N PRO A 108 -5.59 6.17 -11.32
CA PRO A 108 -4.19 5.99 -11.62
C PRO A 108 -3.98 5.48 -13.04
N ASP A 109 -3.00 6.04 -13.74
CA ASP A 109 -2.54 5.54 -15.05
C ASP A 109 -2.07 4.09 -14.95
N LEU A 110 -1.48 3.73 -13.80
CA LEU A 110 -1.12 2.38 -13.46
C LEU A 110 -1.48 2.07 -12.01
N LYS A 111 -2.23 1.00 -11.84
CA LYS A 111 -2.49 0.38 -10.55
C LYS A 111 -1.92 -1.03 -10.55
N MET A 112 -1.13 -1.34 -9.53
CA MET A 112 -0.69 -2.68 -9.19
C MET A 112 -1.46 -3.14 -7.96
N SER A 113 -2.21 -4.23 -8.06
CA SER A 113 -2.89 -4.89 -6.94
C SER A 113 -2.12 -6.13 -6.52
N VAL A 114 -1.98 -6.34 -5.21
CA VAL A 114 -1.23 -7.45 -4.62
C VAL A 114 -2.19 -8.49 -4.07
N PHE A 115 -2.00 -9.73 -4.52
CA PHE A 115 -2.72 -10.89 -4.04
C PHE A 115 -1.73 -11.94 -3.51
N VAL A 116 -2.13 -12.66 -2.47
CA VAL A 116 -1.32 -13.67 -1.79
C VAL A 116 -2.10 -14.97 -1.61
N GLY A 117 -1.40 -16.09 -1.45
CA GLY A 117 -2.00 -17.40 -1.24
C GLY A 117 -2.55 -18.05 -2.51
N ALA A 118 -2.97 -19.31 -2.38
CA ALA A 118 -3.50 -20.08 -3.51
C ALA A 118 -4.87 -19.57 -3.98
N ASP A 119 -5.67 -19.06 -3.04
CA ASP A 119 -6.98 -18.43 -3.28
C ASP A 119 -6.90 -17.02 -3.88
N LYS A 120 -5.70 -16.42 -3.87
CA LYS A 120 -5.42 -15.05 -4.34
C LYS A 120 -6.22 -14.02 -3.54
N GLU A 121 -6.18 -14.14 -2.22
CA GLU A 121 -6.70 -13.10 -1.35
C GLU A 121 -5.97 -11.77 -1.58
N ALA A 122 -6.71 -10.65 -1.59
CA ALA A 122 -6.10 -9.33 -1.65
C ALA A 122 -5.27 -9.09 -0.37
N PHE A 123 -4.04 -8.60 -0.52
CA PHE A 123 -3.20 -8.30 0.63
C PHE A 123 -3.88 -7.29 1.56
N GLY A 124 -3.90 -7.54 2.87
CA GLY A 124 -4.56 -6.66 3.82
C GLY A 124 -6.08 -6.60 3.68
N ASN A 125 -6.70 -7.67 3.17
CA ASN A 125 -8.15 -7.83 3.16
C ASN A 125 -8.71 -7.94 4.59
N ASP A 126 -8.01 -8.65 5.47
CA ASP A 126 -8.33 -8.79 6.89
C ASP A 126 -7.35 -8.00 7.78
N LEU A 127 -7.78 -6.84 8.27
CA LEU A 127 -6.92 -5.94 9.04
C LEU A 127 -6.44 -6.55 10.37
N GLU A 128 -7.15 -7.52 10.94
CA GLU A 128 -6.73 -8.18 12.18
C GLU A 128 -5.49 -9.07 11.97
N LYS A 129 -5.29 -9.55 10.74
CA LYS A 129 -4.11 -10.33 10.34
C LYS A 129 -2.94 -9.45 9.89
N MET A 130 -3.08 -8.13 10.01
CA MET A 130 -2.12 -7.14 9.52
C MET A 130 -1.39 -6.42 10.65
N LYS A 131 -0.09 -6.12 10.42
CA LYS A 131 0.69 -5.14 11.20
C LYS A 131 1.19 -4.03 10.28
N GLY A 132 1.21 -2.79 10.77
CA GLY A 132 1.48 -1.59 9.97
C GLY A 132 0.21 -0.98 9.36
N PRO A 133 0.31 -0.05 8.40
CA PRO A 133 1.54 0.45 7.78
C PRO A 133 2.39 1.28 8.74
N ALA A 134 3.70 1.18 8.56
CA ALA A 134 4.71 1.80 9.41
C ALA A 134 5.83 2.41 8.56
N TYR A 135 6.37 3.55 8.96
CA TYR A 135 7.64 4.04 8.41
C TYR A 135 8.80 3.26 9.05
N LEU A 136 9.81 2.91 8.25
CA LEU A 136 11.05 2.34 8.75
C LEU A 136 11.68 3.29 9.79
N ASP A 137 12.07 2.73 10.93
CA ASP A 137 12.53 3.47 12.12
C ASP A 137 11.57 4.54 12.65
N GLY A 138 10.30 4.52 12.19
CA GLY A 138 9.26 5.48 12.57
C GLY A 138 9.26 6.79 11.77
N TYR A 139 10.24 7.03 10.88
CA TYR A 139 10.34 8.30 10.15
C TYR A 139 10.96 8.20 8.74
N LEU A 140 11.68 7.14 8.40
CA LEU A 140 12.21 6.97 7.05
C LEU A 140 11.05 6.67 6.09
N PRO A 141 10.99 7.29 4.90
CA PRO A 141 9.88 7.14 3.95
C PRO A 141 9.92 5.80 3.20
N VAL A 142 10.14 4.73 3.95
CA VAL A 142 10.09 3.34 3.55
C VAL A 142 8.95 2.71 4.34
N ILE A 143 7.86 2.39 3.65
CA ILE A 143 6.67 1.82 4.27
C ILE A 143 6.89 0.33 4.46
N GLN A 144 6.61 -0.17 5.66
CA GLN A 144 6.62 -1.57 6.02
C GLN A 144 5.21 -2.02 6.42
N THR A 145 4.78 -3.16 5.88
CA THR A 145 3.55 -3.84 6.27
C THR A 145 3.79 -5.34 6.39
N VAL A 146 3.01 -5.98 7.25
CA VAL A 146 3.00 -7.43 7.40
C VAL A 146 1.56 -7.89 7.34
N TYR A 147 1.30 -8.96 6.59
CA TYR A 147 -0.01 -9.59 6.46
C TYR A 147 0.14 -11.10 6.56
N ARG A 148 -0.74 -11.76 7.33
CA ARG A 148 -0.75 -13.21 7.45
C ARG A 148 -1.90 -13.80 6.68
N HIS A 149 -1.60 -14.79 5.83
CA HIS A 149 -2.60 -15.55 5.10
C HIS A 149 -2.12 -16.98 4.86
N GLU A 150 -3.02 -17.97 4.95
CA GLU A 150 -2.70 -19.41 4.80
C GLU A 150 -1.48 -19.87 5.64
N GLY A 151 -1.30 -19.31 6.83
CA GLY A 151 -0.16 -19.63 7.72
C GLY A 151 1.18 -19.04 7.26
N VAL A 152 1.22 -18.30 6.16
CA VAL A 152 2.40 -17.59 5.65
C VAL A 152 2.35 -16.14 6.09
N GLN A 153 3.48 -15.64 6.61
CA GLN A 153 3.66 -14.22 6.87
C GLN A 153 4.25 -13.54 5.63
N TYR A 154 3.49 -12.64 5.03
CA TYR A 154 3.94 -11.81 3.92
C TYR A 154 4.32 -10.43 4.46
N SER A 155 5.49 -9.91 4.09
CA SER A 155 5.89 -8.54 4.42
C SER A 155 6.13 -7.73 3.15
N GLN A 156 5.70 -6.47 3.14
CA GLN A 156 6.03 -5.52 2.08
C GLN A 156 6.97 -4.45 2.60
N GLU A 157 7.86 -4.02 1.72
CA GLU A 157 8.68 -2.82 1.86
C GLU A 157 8.50 -1.98 0.60
N VAL A 158 8.08 -0.72 0.75
CA VAL A 158 7.75 0.17 -0.37
C VAL A 158 8.33 1.56 -0.16
N PHE A 159 9.05 2.07 -1.15
CA PHE A 159 9.58 3.45 -1.15
C PHE A 159 9.75 3.98 -2.58
N VAL A 160 9.92 5.30 -2.70
CA VAL A 160 10.21 5.96 -3.98
C VAL A 160 11.60 6.58 -3.92
N ALA A 161 12.38 6.36 -4.98
CA ALA A 161 13.68 6.98 -5.16
C ALA A 161 13.92 7.31 -6.64
N PRO A 162 14.87 8.22 -6.95
CA PRO A 162 15.36 8.38 -8.30
C PRO A 162 16.00 7.07 -8.80
N VAL A 163 15.85 6.77 -10.09
CA VAL A 163 16.56 5.65 -10.71
C VAL A 163 18.06 5.96 -10.75
N ARG A 164 18.89 4.99 -10.38
CA ARG A 164 20.35 5.14 -10.44
C ARG A 164 20.78 5.54 -11.85
N GLU A 165 21.68 6.51 -11.95
CA GLU A 165 22.18 7.07 -13.22
C GLU A 165 21.13 7.85 -14.05
N HIS A 166 19.86 7.87 -13.62
CA HIS A 166 18.74 8.55 -14.26
C HIS A 166 17.93 9.36 -13.23
N PRO A 167 18.51 10.43 -12.65
CA PRO A 167 17.89 11.21 -11.58
C PRO A 167 16.64 11.99 -12.00
N GLU A 168 16.32 12.04 -13.28
CA GLU A 168 15.08 12.55 -13.85
C GLU A 168 13.92 11.56 -13.74
N ILE A 169 14.21 10.25 -13.68
CA ILE A 169 13.22 9.19 -13.55
C ILE A 169 13.03 8.89 -12.07
N ARG A 170 11.77 8.80 -11.63
CA ARG A 170 11.42 8.30 -10.29
C ARG A 170 10.93 6.88 -10.43
N ALA A 171 11.21 6.03 -9.45
CA ALA A 171 10.63 4.70 -9.40
C ALA A 171 10.13 4.37 -8.00
N CYS A 172 8.99 3.69 -7.96
CA CYS A 172 8.51 3.01 -6.77
C CYS A 172 9.16 1.62 -6.73
N TYR A 173 9.90 1.37 -5.65
CA TYR A 173 10.53 0.11 -5.34
C TYR A 173 9.64 -0.65 -4.38
N VAL A 174 9.32 -1.90 -4.74
CA VAL A 174 8.45 -2.78 -3.97
C VAL A 174 9.20 -4.08 -3.73
N LYS A 175 9.33 -4.48 -2.46
CA LYS A 175 9.77 -5.81 -2.08
C LYS A 175 8.65 -6.51 -1.34
N ILE A 176 8.31 -7.71 -1.77
CA ILE A 176 7.33 -8.57 -1.09
C ILE A 176 8.04 -9.84 -0.68
N THR A 177 8.04 -10.14 0.61
CA THR A 177 8.70 -11.34 1.15
C THR A 177 7.68 -12.28 1.76
N ALA A 178 7.69 -13.53 1.34
CA ALA A 178 7.00 -14.61 2.03
C ALA A 178 7.97 -15.26 3.04
N GLY A 179 7.58 -15.29 4.31
CA GLY A 179 8.35 -15.91 5.39
C GLY A 179 8.53 -17.42 5.18
N ALA A 180 9.57 -17.99 5.79
CA ALA A 180 9.79 -19.43 5.74
C ALA A 180 8.68 -20.18 6.47
N THR A 181 8.33 -21.37 5.97
CA THR A 181 7.41 -22.30 6.62
C THR A 181 7.93 -23.73 6.46
N GLU A 182 7.57 -24.61 7.39
CA GLU A 182 8.10 -25.99 7.42
C GLU A 182 7.58 -26.86 6.27
N THR A 183 6.38 -26.58 5.75
CA THR A 183 5.68 -27.45 4.79
C THR A 183 5.06 -26.68 3.61
N GLY A 184 5.21 -25.36 3.57
CA GLY A 184 4.37 -24.50 2.74
C GLY A 184 4.96 -24.09 1.40
N ASN A 185 4.04 -23.85 0.45
CA ASN A 185 4.29 -23.03 -0.72
C ASN A 185 3.69 -21.65 -0.48
N ALA A 186 4.20 -20.65 -1.19
CA ALA A 186 3.58 -19.33 -1.27
C ALA A 186 3.40 -18.91 -2.72
N GLU A 187 2.27 -18.26 -2.98
CA GLU A 187 2.01 -17.53 -4.22
C GLU A 187 1.89 -16.03 -3.90
N VAL A 188 2.49 -15.21 -4.76
CA VAL A 188 2.25 -13.77 -4.82
C VAL A 188 1.88 -13.43 -6.25
N ALA A 189 0.72 -12.82 -6.45
CA ALA A 189 0.23 -12.39 -7.75
C ALA A 189 0.06 -10.87 -7.78
N LEU A 190 0.70 -10.22 -8.73
CA LEU A 190 0.68 -8.77 -8.95
C LEU A 190 -0.14 -8.50 -10.20
N LYS A 191 -1.34 -7.96 -10.02
CA LYS A 191 -2.26 -7.64 -11.12
C LYS A 191 -2.11 -6.18 -11.49
N PHE A 192 -1.86 -5.93 -12.76
CA PHE A 192 -1.74 -4.59 -13.30
C PHE A 192 -3.04 -4.19 -14.01
N SER A 193 -3.57 -3.03 -13.64
CA SER A 193 -4.61 -2.34 -14.37
C SER A 193 -4.06 -1.00 -14.84
N SER A 194 -4.24 -0.71 -16.11
CA SER A 194 -3.90 0.55 -16.73
C SER A 194 -4.93 0.81 -17.82
N ASP A 195 -5.20 2.08 -18.08
CA ASP A 195 -6.05 2.51 -19.18
C ASP A 195 -5.42 2.22 -20.55
N THR A 196 -4.18 1.74 -20.56
CA THR A 196 -3.46 1.33 -21.76
C THR A 196 -3.07 -0.16 -21.75
N ALA A 197 -2.79 -0.70 -22.95
CA ALA A 197 -2.48 -2.11 -23.12
C ALA A 197 -1.08 -2.44 -22.58
N LEU A 198 -0.87 -3.65 -22.04
CA LEU A 198 0.48 -4.07 -21.62
C LEU A 198 1.14 -4.84 -22.76
N LYS A 199 2.43 -4.58 -23.03
CA LYS A 199 3.23 -5.38 -23.96
C LYS A 199 4.54 -5.78 -23.30
N ILE A 200 4.80 -7.07 -23.16
CA ILE A 200 6.14 -7.51 -22.79
C ILE A 200 7.05 -7.28 -23.99
N ARG A 201 8.19 -6.62 -23.78
CA ARG A 201 9.28 -6.61 -24.76
C ARG A 201 10.46 -7.31 -24.13
N ASP A 202 10.97 -8.32 -24.82
CA ASP A 202 12.26 -8.93 -24.47
C ASP A 202 13.36 -7.94 -24.86
N PHE A 203 14.00 -7.34 -23.86
CA PHE A 203 15.17 -6.48 -24.04
C PHE A 203 16.49 -7.26 -23.86
N GLY A 204 16.44 -8.60 -23.86
CA GLY A 204 17.56 -9.48 -23.53
C GLY A 204 17.59 -9.92 -22.06
N ASN A 205 16.77 -9.33 -21.20
CA ASN A 205 16.55 -9.76 -19.82
C ASN A 205 15.08 -10.16 -19.61
N ARG A 206 14.86 -11.32 -18.97
CA ARG A 206 13.54 -11.98 -18.75
C ARG A 206 12.68 -11.32 -17.66
N ASP A 207 13.00 -10.09 -17.27
CA ASP A 207 12.60 -9.45 -16.03
C ASP A 207 11.92 -8.09 -16.25
N LEU A 208 11.40 -7.84 -17.45
CA LEU A 208 10.80 -6.55 -17.81
C LEU A 208 9.42 -6.66 -18.51
N VAL A 209 8.45 -5.86 -18.06
CA VAL A 209 7.12 -5.69 -18.70
C VAL A 209 6.97 -4.25 -19.16
N SER A 210 6.70 -4.00 -20.45
CA SER A 210 6.34 -2.66 -20.93
C SER A 210 4.83 -2.46 -20.85
N LEU A 211 4.41 -1.28 -20.45
CA LEU A 211 3.01 -0.89 -20.39
C LEU A 211 2.85 0.17 -21.49
N PHE A 212 2.14 -0.12 -22.59
CA PHE A 212 2.01 0.80 -23.74
C PHE A 212 1.35 2.11 -23.29
N GLY A 213 1.62 3.25 -23.93
CA GLY A 213 0.94 4.52 -23.61
C GLY A 213 1.43 5.27 -22.38
N VAL A 214 2.31 4.68 -21.59
CA VAL A 214 3.19 5.34 -20.61
C VAL A 214 4.60 4.87 -20.97
N GLN A 215 5.62 5.72 -21.05
CA GLN A 215 6.99 5.30 -21.41
C GLN A 215 7.67 4.48 -20.29
N THR A 216 6.93 3.60 -19.63
CA THR A 216 7.27 2.98 -18.36
C THR A 216 7.38 1.47 -18.53
N ALA A 217 8.59 0.96 -18.24
CA ALA A 217 8.88 -0.45 -18.18
C ALA A 217 9.01 -0.90 -16.72
N CYS A 218 8.16 -1.82 -16.26
CA CYS A 218 8.28 -2.43 -14.93
C CYS A 218 9.39 -3.48 -14.95
N GLN A 219 10.36 -3.38 -14.04
CA GLN A 219 11.34 -4.44 -13.81
C GLN A 219 10.94 -5.31 -12.62
N PHE A 220 11.26 -6.60 -12.66
CA PHE A 220 10.80 -7.55 -11.65
C PHE A 220 11.78 -8.73 -11.44
N SER A 221 11.98 -9.19 -10.21
CA SER A 221 12.89 -10.33 -9.99
C SER A 221 12.37 -11.63 -10.58
N THR A 222 13.27 -12.57 -10.91
CA THR A 222 12.94 -13.94 -11.34
C THR A 222 13.17 -14.96 -10.22
N PRO A 223 12.57 -16.17 -10.28
CA PRO A 223 11.61 -16.66 -11.28
C PRO A 223 10.20 -16.08 -11.07
N ALA A 224 9.60 -15.57 -12.14
CA ALA A 224 8.21 -15.13 -12.18
C ALA A 224 7.58 -15.52 -13.52
N SER A 225 6.27 -15.73 -13.52
CA SER A 225 5.49 -16.00 -14.74
C SER A 225 4.50 -14.86 -14.97
N PHE A 226 4.51 -14.26 -16.16
CA PHE A 226 3.53 -13.23 -16.52
C PHE A 226 2.43 -13.79 -17.42
N ASN A 227 1.18 -13.46 -17.12
CA ASN A 227 0.02 -13.76 -17.95
C ASN A 227 -0.49 -12.45 -18.59
N GLU A 228 -0.28 -12.29 -19.89
CA GLU A 228 -0.64 -11.06 -20.62
C GLU A 228 -2.14 -10.79 -20.62
N ARG A 229 -2.96 -11.82 -20.85
CA ARG A 229 -4.43 -11.70 -20.90
C ARG A 229 -5.00 -11.23 -19.56
N ARG A 230 -4.47 -11.75 -18.46
CA ARG A 230 -4.88 -11.38 -17.09
C ARG A 230 -4.13 -10.17 -16.56
N LYS A 231 -3.08 -9.71 -17.27
CA LYS A 231 -2.17 -8.66 -16.83
C LYS A 231 -1.61 -8.95 -15.43
N THR A 232 -1.14 -10.18 -15.21
CA THR A 232 -0.75 -10.65 -13.87
C THR A 232 0.64 -11.26 -13.88
N LEU A 233 1.54 -10.72 -13.06
CA LEU A 233 2.84 -11.31 -12.75
C LEU A 233 2.67 -12.23 -11.52
N THR A 234 3.13 -13.46 -11.58
CA THR A 234 2.97 -14.43 -10.50
C THR A 234 4.29 -15.03 -10.09
N TYR A 235 4.53 -15.03 -8.78
CA TYR A 235 5.62 -15.70 -8.11
C TYR A 235 5.09 -16.93 -7.39
N ARG A 236 5.76 -18.07 -7.58
CA ARG A 236 5.46 -19.31 -6.85
C ARG A 236 6.73 -19.80 -6.19
N TRP A 237 6.63 -20.06 -4.89
CA TRP A 237 7.78 -20.36 -4.07
C TRP A 237 7.53 -21.59 -3.22
N ASN A 238 8.59 -22.39 -3.07
CA ASN A 238 8.70 -23.37 -2.01
C ASN A 238 9.46 -22.70 -0.84
N LEU A 239 8.79 -22.60 0.31
CA LEU A 239 9.28 -21.88 1.49
C LEU A 239 10.08 -22.76 2.46
N THR A 240 10.18 -24.08 2.21
CA THR A 240 10.94 -25.00 3.08
C THR A 240 12.45 -24.75 3.03
N LYS A 241 12.91 -24.01 2.01
CA LYS A 241 14.32 -23.60 1.84
C LYS A 241 14.61 -22.21 2.41
N GLY A 242 13.69 -21.64 3.19
CA GLY A 242 13.80 -20.30 3.74
C GLY A 242 12.91 -19.27 3.04
N PRO A 243 12.93 -18.00 3.50
CA PRO A 243 12.08 -16.95 2.99
C PRO A 243 12.41 -16.62 1.53
N ARG A 244 11.41 -16.13 0.79
CA ARG A 244 11.53 -15.76 -0.62
C ARG A 244 10.98 -14.38 -0.86
N SER A 245 11.61 -13.63 -1.76
CA SER A 245 11.21 -12.26 -2.08
C SER A 245 10.98 -12.06 -3.57
N ALA A 246 9.93 -11.30 -3.87
CA ALA A 246 9.73 -10.65 -5.15
C ALA A 246 10.22 -9.20 -5.02
N TYR A 247 10.94 -8.73 -6.03
CA TYR A 247 11.34 -7.34 -6.15
C TYR A 247 10.68 -6.76 -7.39
N LEU A 248 10.16 -5.55 -7.28
CA LEU A 248 9.53 -4.82 -8.37
C LEU A 248 10.02 -3.38 -8.37
N MET A 249 10.21 -2.84 -9.57
CA MET A 249 10.50 -1.44 -9.80
C MET A 249 9.49 -0.90 -10.82
N LEU A 250 8.70 0.09 -10.39
CA LEU A 250 7.72 0.79 -11.20
C LEU A 250 8.24 2.20 -11.50
N PRO A 251 8.91 2.43 -12.65
CA PRO A 251 9.37 3.76 -13.00
C PRO A 251 8.20 4.67 -13.37
N ALA A 252 8.43 5.97 -13.35
CA ALA A 252 7.60 6.95 -13.99
C ALA A 252 8.48 8.10 -14.44
N VAL A 253 8.28 8.49 -15.70
CA VAL A 253 8.86 9.71 -16.25
C VAL A 253 7.91 10.86 -15.89
N PRO A 254 8.43 11.99 -15.37
CA PRO A 254 7.70 13.23 -15.18
C PRO A 254 6.87 13.72 -16.36
#